data_AF-A0A914H7Y2-F1
#
_entry.id   AF-A0A914H7Y2-F1
#
_cell.length_a   1.000
_cell.length_b   1.000
_cell.length_c   1.000
_cell.angle_alpha   90.00
_cell.angle_beta   90.00
_cell.angle_gamma   90.00
#
_symmetry.space_group_name_H-M   'P 1'
#
loop_
_entity.id
_entity.type
_entity.pdbx_description
1 polymer ?
#
loop_
_entity_poly.entity_id
_entity_poly.type
_entity_poly.pdbx_seq_one_letter_code
_entity_poly.pdbx_strand_id
1 'polypeptide(L)'
;MDRSAKDATTEHNNETDVQEKQRVSTNKMELINEALDKLYNDPSSPAAFAGVTALWKEARKNIKYLRKKDVQNYLEGHRTYTLMRPRRVRFPRAKTVAAGFMTDVQSG
;
A
#
# COMPACT_ATOMS: atom_id res chain seq x y z
N MET A 1 -57.63 18.55 -8.10
CA MET A 1 -56.42 19.17 -7.51
C MET A 1 -56.62 19.00 -6.01
N ASP A 2 -55.87 18.20 -5.24
CA ASP A 2 -54.44 17.92 -5.23
C ASP A 2 -54.11 16.60 -4.51
N ARG A 3 -53.18 15.81 -5.06
CA ARG A 3 -52.52 14.68 -4.38
C ARG A 3 -51.01 14.78 -4.66
N SER A 4 -50.27 15.66 -3.96
CA SER A 4 -48.82 15.81 -4.21
C SER A 4 -48.06 16.46 -3.04
N ALA A 5 -48.18 15.94 -1.82
CA ALA A 5 -47.46 16.53 -0.68
C ALA A 5 -47.07 15.52 0.42
N LYS A 6 -46.69 14.28 0.09
CA LYS A 6 -46.21 13.32 1.10
C LYS A 6 -44.83 12.70 0.85
N ASP A 7 -44.18 13.01 -0.27
CA ASP A 7 -42.94 12.31 -0.65
C ASP A 7 -41.64 13.05 -0.24
N ALA A 8 -41.71 14.33 0.15
CA ALA A 8 -40.51 15.16 0.33
C ALA A 8 -39.78 15.02 1.69
N THR A 9 -40.37 14.37 2.71
CA THR A 9 -39.79 14.33 4.07
C THR A 9 -38.91 13.12 4.37
N THR A 10 -38.81 12.14 3.46
CA THR A 10 -38.11 10.86 3.73
C THR A 10 -36.64 10.86 3.30
N GLU A 11 -36.20 11.79 2.45
CA GLU A 11 -34.86 11.74 1.84
C GLU A 11 -33.75 12.42 2.67
N HIS A 12 -34.09 13.36 3.55
CA HIS A 12 -33.09 14.14 4.30
C HIS A 12 -32.42 13.42 5.48
N ASN A 13 -32.97 12.30 5.97
CA ASN A 13 -32.40 11.58 7.11
C ASN A 13 -31.31 10.57 6.72
N ASN A 14 -31.15 10.28 5.42
CA ASN A 14 -30.19 9.28 4.95
C ASN A 14 -28.78 9.86 4.76
N GLU A 15 -28.65 11.16 4.50
CA GLU A 15 -27.36 11.81 4.25
C GLU A 15 -26.55 12.02 5.55
N THR A 16 -27.23 12.33 6.66
CA THR A 16 -26.60 12.52 7.98
C THR A 16 -26.00 11.22 8.50
N ASP A 17 -26.71 10.10 8.32
CA ASP A 17 -26.28 8.75 8.71
C ASP A 17 -25.04 8.26 7.94
N VAL A 18 -24.92 8.64 6.66
CA VAL A 18 -23.77 8.28 5.82
C VAL A 18 -22.52 9.04 6.24
N GLN A 19 -22.65 10.34 6.53
CA GLN A 19 -21.53 11.17 6.97
C GLN A 19 -21.00 10.75 8.34
N GLU A 20 -21.87 10.37 9.28
CA GLU A 20 -21.45 9.94 10.61
C GLU A 20 -20.71 8.59 10.58
N LYS A 21 -21.19 7.64 9.77
CA LYS A 21 -20.49 6.36 9.54
C LYS A 21 -19.09 6.55 8.93
N GLN A 22 -18.95 7.50 8.00
CA GLN A 22 -17.66 7.83 7.39
C GLN A 22 -16.68 8.41 8.42
N ARG A 23 -17.12 9.33 9.30
CA ARG A 23 -16.30 9.92 10.37
C ARG A 23 -15.82 8.91 11.42
N VAL A 24 -16.70 8.00 11.83
CA VAL A 24 -16.33 6.94 12.80
C VAL A 24 -15.27 6.01 12.21
N SER A 25 -15.42 5.66 10.93
CA SER A 25 -14.45 4.79 10.25
C SER A 25 -13.06 5.42 10.11
N THR A 26 -12.99 6.73 9.91
CA THR A 26 -11.73 7.49 9.78
C THR A 26 -11.02 7.61 11.11
N ASN A 27 -11.73 8.01 12.17
CA ASN A 27 -11.20 8.06 13.54
C ASN A 27 -10.61 6.71 13.98
N LYS A 28 -11.28 5.60 13.62
CA LYS A 28 -10.77 4.26 13.93
C LYS A 28 -9.43 3.97 13.25
N MET A 29 -9.27 4.37 11.99
CA MET A 29 -8.03 4.13 11.25
C MET A 29 -6.88 4.98 11.81
N GLU A 30 -7.13 6.21 12.22
CA GLU A 30 -6.13 7.08 12.85
C GLU A 30 -5.60 6.47 14.15
N LEU A 31 -6.48 5.97 15.02
CA LEU A 31 -6.09 5.30 16.27
C LEU A 31 -5.23 4.05 16.01
N ILE A 32 -5.58 3.27 14.99
CA ILE A 32 -4.79 2.09 14.59
C ILE A 32 -3.41 2.52 14.10
N ASN A 33 -3.35 3.55 13.26
CA ASN A 33 -2.09 4.07 12.73
C ASN A 33 -1.19 4.60 13.85
N GLU A 34 -1.72 5.34 14.81
CA GLU A 34 -0.95 5.85 15.95
C GLU A 34 -0.39 4.71 16.82
N ALA A 35 -1.19 3.66 17.06
CA ALA A 35 -0.74 2.50 17.80
C ALA A 35 0.34 1.70 17.04
N LEU A 36 0.20 1.56 15.72
CA LEU A 36 1.22 0.94 14.87
C LEU A 36 2.50 1.78 14.83
N ASP A 37 2.40 3.10 14.83
CA ASP A 37 3.54 4.02 14.79
C ASP A 37 4.39 3.94 16.05
N LYS A 38 3.74 3.89 17.22
CA LYS A 38 4.42 3.65 18.50
C LYS A 38 5.16 2.31 18.50
N LEU A 39 4.55 1.26 17.96
CA LEU A 39 5.13 -0.09 17.96
C LEU A 39 6.24 -0.27 16.91
N TYR A 40 6.11 0.38 15.75
CA TYR A 40 7.05 0.29 14.64
C TYR A 40 8.34 1.08 14.90
N ASN A 41 8.23 2.23 15.59
CA ASN A 41 9.36 3.10 15.91
C ASN A 41 10.01 2.81 17.28
N ASP A 42 9.44 1.92 18.09
CA ASP A 42 10.04 1.52 19.37
C ASP A 42 11.16 0.49 19.13
N PRO A 43 12.45 0.83 19.34
CA PRO A 43 13.57 -0.08 19.10
C PRO A 43 13.60 -1.27 20.08
N SER A 44 12.88 -1.22 21.20
CA SER A 44 12.77 -2.34 22.15
C SER A 44 11.78 -3.41 21.68
N SER A 45 10.91 -3.08 20.72
CA SER A 45 9.89 -3.97 20.22
C SER A 45 10.46 -4.98 19.22
N PRO A 46 10.06 -6.27 19.25
CA PRO A 46 10.40 -7.24 18.21
C PRO A 46 9.87 -6.87 16.81
N ALA A 47 8.93 -5.92 16.73
CA ALA A 47 8.35 -5.41 15.50
C ALA A 47 9.00 -4.12 14.98
N ALA A 48 10.03 -3.61 15.68
CA ALA A 48 10.74 -2.40 15.30
C ALA A 48 11.29 -2.50 13.88
N PHE A 49 10.93 -1.55 13.01
CA PHE A 49 11.36 -1.50 11.60
C PHE A 49 11.17 -2.82 10.81
N ALA A 50 10.27 -3.68 11.27
CA ALA A 50 10.08 -5.01 10.72
C ALA A 50 9.05 -5.01 9.58
N GLY A 51 8.95 -6.14 8.87
CA GLY A 51 7.95 -6.32 7.83
C GLY A 51 6.51 -6.50 8.36
N VAL A 52 5.55 -6.48 7.43
CA VAL A 52 4.10 -6.61 7.68
C VAL A 52 3.75 -7.75 8.65
N THR A 53 4.39 -8.91 8.51
CA THR A 53 4.07 -10.12 9.28
C THR A 53 4.50 -10.03 10.74
N ALA A 54 5.68 -9.48 11.01
CA ALA A 54 6.22 -9.29 12.35
C ALA A 54 5.42 -8.22 13.09
N LEU A 55 5.19 -7.08 12.43
CA LEU A 55 4.39 -5.99 12.97
C LEU A 55 2.96 -6.43 13.29
N TRP A 56 2.32 -7.20 12.40
CA TRP A 56 0.98 -7.73 12.65
C TRP A 56 0.92 -8.71 13.84
N LYS A 57 1.94 -9.57 14.02
CA LYS A 57 1.97 -10.52 15.15
C LYS A 57 2.07 -9.82 16.49
N GLU A 58 2.95 -8.83 16.59
CA GLU A 58 3.12 -8.04 17.82
C GLU A 58 1.90 -7.14 18.07
N ALA A 59 1.44 -6.41 17.05
CA ALA A 59 0.29 -5.52 17.17
C ALA A 59 -1.00 -6.28 17.54
N ARG A 60 -1.18 -7.53 17.09
CA ARG A 60 -2.35 -8.35 17.43
C ARG A 60 -2.41 -8.75 18.90
N LYS A 61 -1.29 -8.72 19.63
CA LYS A 61 -1.29 -8.91 21.10
C LYS A 61 -2.05 -7.79 21.80
N ASN A 62 -1.96 -6.58 21.26
CA ASN A 62 -2.62 -5.38 21.81
C ASN A 62 -3.98 -5.12 21.14
N ILE A 63 -4.10 -5.36 19.84
CA ILE A 63 -5.29 -5.05 19.01
C ILE A 63 -5.81 -6.33 18.35
N LYS A 64 -6.79 -6.97 18.98
CA LYS A 64 -7.30 -8.28 18.55
C LYS A 64 -8.00 -8.28 17.19
N TYR A 65 -8.55 -7.14 16.77
CA TYR A 65 -9.33 -6.97 15.53
C TYR A 65 -8.50 -6.45 14.33
N LEU A 66 -7.18 -6.31 14.49
CA LEU A 66 -6.29 -5.79 13.45
C LEU A 66 -6.14 -6.78 12.29
N ARG A 67 -6.42 -6.34 11.07
CA ARG A 67 -6.21 -7.14 9.87
C ARG A 67 -4.81 -6.90 9.31
N LYS A 68 -4.25 -7.90 8.63
CA LYS A 68 -2.97 -7.75 7.93
C LYS A 68 -2.98 -6.63 6.89
N LYS A 69 -4.13 -6.43 6.23
CA LYS A 69 -4.31 -5.39 5.22
C LYS A 69 -4.14 -3.98 5.81
N ASP A 70 -4.61 -3.76 7.03
CA ASP A 70 -4.50 -2.45 7.69
C ASP A 70 -3.03 -2.13 7.96
N VAL A 71 -2.25 -3.13 8.39
CA VAL A 71 -0.79 -3.02 8.61
C VAL A 71 -0.03 -2.79 7.30
N GLN A 72 -0.43 -3.49 6.24
CA GLN A 72 0.15 -3.30 4.91
C GLN A 72 -0.10 -1.88 4.40
N ASN A 73 -1.33 -1.38 4.49
CA ASN A 73 -1.67 -0.01 4.09
C ASN A 73 -0.87 1.04 4.89
N TYR A 74 -0.71 0.81 6.20
CA TYR A 74 0.12 1.68 7.05
C TYR A 74 1.58 1.71 6.57
N LEU A 75 2.19 0.55 6.31
CA LEU A 75 3.58 0.47 5.85
C LEU A 75 3.79 1.01 4.42
N GLU A 76 2.81 0.85 3.53
CA GLU A 76 2.84 1.42 2.18
C GLU A 76 2.77 2.95 2.18
N GLY A 77 1.99 3.53 3.12
CA GLY A 77 1.91 4.99 3.31
C GLY A 77 3.10 5.58 4.07
N HIS A 78 3.86 4.76 4.79
CA HIS A 78 5.04 5.19 5.51
C HIS A 78 6.15 5.54 4.52
N ARG A 79 6.63 6.80 4.54
CA ARG A 79 7.72 7.27 3.67
C ARG A 79 9.05 6.66 4.10
N THR A 80 9.23 5.36 3.90
CA THR A 80 10.54 4.74 4.02
C THR A 80 11.35 5.15 2.81
N TYR A 81 12.50 5.77 3.01
CA TYR A 81 13.47 5.96 1.95
C TYR A 81 13.84 4.57 1.42
N THR A 82 13.32 4.22 0.24
CA THR A 82 13.74 2.99 -0.43
C THR A 82 15.18 3.19 -0.81
N LEU A 83 16.08 2.45 -0.16
CA LEU A 83 17.47 2.37 -0.55
C LEU A 83 17.53 1.62 -1.89
N MET A 84 17.20 2.32 -2.98
CA MET A 84 17.29 1.82 -4.34
C MET A 84 18.77 1.58 -4.63
N ARG A 85 19.22 0.34 -4.45
CA ARG A 85 20.56 -0.07 -4.85
C ARG A 85 20.49 -0.50 -6.31
N PRO A 86 21.05 0.25 -7.28
CA PRO A 86 21.06 -0.19 -8.66
C PRO A 86 21.77 -1.55 -8.74
N ARG A 87 21.09 -2.56 -9.27
CA ARG A 87 21.68 -3.88 -9.49
C ARG A 87 22.81 -3.73 -10.50
N ARG A 88 24.05 -4.00 -10.09
CA ARG A 88 25.20 -4.02 -10.99
C ARG A 88 25.15 -5.27 -11.87
N VAL A 89 24.35 -5.22 -12.93
CA VAL A 89 24.28 -6.29 -13.94
C VAL A 89 25.28 -5.98 -15.04
N ARG A 90 26.22 -6.91 -15.30
CA ARG A 90 27.01 -6.89 -16.53
C ARG A 90 26.18 -7.53 -17.64
N PHE A 91 25.60 -6.73 -18.51
CA PHE A 91 24.93 -7.24 -19.71
C PHE A 91 25.98 -7.77 -20.69
N PRO A 92 25.85 -9.02 -21.18
CA PRO A 92 26.77 -9.54 -22.19
C PRO A 92 26.64 -8.70 -23.46
N ARG A 93 27.79 -8.26 -24.01
CA ARG A 93 27.81 -7.56 -25.30
C ARG A 93 27.65 -8.59 -26.42
N ALA A 94 26.93 -8.22 -27.48
CA ALA A 94 26.94 -9.00 -28.71
C ALA A 94 28.40 -9.11 -29.20
N LYS A 95 28.81 -10.30 -29.62
CA LYS A 95 30.14 -10.52 -30.22
C LYS A 95 30.14 -9.84 -31.59
N THR A 96 30.99 -8.83 -31.77
CA THR A 96 31.24 -8.26 -33.09
C THR A 96 31.99 -9.30 -33.91
N VAL A 97 31.33 -9.87 -34.91
CA VAL A 97 31.99 -10.66 -35.94
C VAL A 97 32.57 -9.64 -36.92
N ALA A 98 33.89 -9.53 -37.01
CA ALA A 98 34.51 -8.78 -38.09
C ALA A 98 34.10 -9.44 -39.41
N ALA A 99 33.63 -8.67 -40.39
CA ALA A 99 33.44 -9.17 -41.74
C ALA A 99 34.83 -9.61 -42.25
N GLY A 100 35.11 -10.92 -42.15
CA GLY A 100 36.25 -11.54 -42.79
C GLY A 100 36.16 -11.29 -44.29
N PHE A 101 37.31 -11.07 -44.90
CA PHE A 101 37.52 -10.68 -46.29
C PHE A 101 37.17 -11.84 -47.25
N MET A 102 35.91 -12.29 -47.25
CA MET A 102 35.27 -13.26 -48.15
C MET A 102 33.85 -13.49 -47.64
N THR A 103 32.99 -12.49 -47.78
CA THR A 103 31.57 -12.77 -47.89
C THR A 103 31.35 -13.17 -49.34
N ASP A 104 31.12 -14.46 -49.59
CA ASP A 104 30.71 -15.00 -50.89
C ASP A 104 29.33 -14.44 -51.25
N VAL A 105 29.32 -13.19 -51.68
CA VAL A 105 28.18 -12.50 -52.25
C VAL A 105 28.69 -12.00 -53.59
N GLN A 106 28.29 -12.71 -54.64
CA GLN A 106 28.52 -12.51 -56.08
C GLN A 106 29.59 -13.39 -56.72
N SER A 107 29.14 -14.50 -57.31
CA SER A 107 29.63 -15.00 -58.61
C SER A 107 28.79 -16.21 -59.05
N GLY A 108 27.88 -16.01 -60.02
CA GLY A 108 27.34 -17.08 -60.89
C GLY A 108 25.97 -17.61 -60.53
#